data_AF-A0A961QK97-F1
#
_entry.id   AF-A0A961QK97-F1
#
_cell.length_a   1.000
_cell.length_b   1.000
_cell.length_c   1.000
_cell.angle_alpha   90.00
_cell.angle_beta   90.00
_cell.angle_gamma   90.00
#
_symmetry.space_group_name_H-M   'P 1'
#
loop_
_entity.id
_entity.type
_entity.pdbx_description
1 polymer ?
#
loop_
_entity_poly.entity_id
_entity_poly.type
_entity_poly.pdbx_seq_one_letter_code
_entity_poly.pdbx_strand_id
1 'polypeptide(L)'
;PATQWQGENINRFCDPAYDALHLQLAQTADINERGRIGRELNDILVQNFVTVPLVDRGRVDAHANSLGGVLLNVWDSGLWNIADWYRIQ
;
A
#
# COMPACT_ATOMS: atom_id res chain seq x y z
N PRO A 1 7.71 21.19 -17.27
CA PRO A 1 7.02 22.03 -16.25
C PRO A 1 7.58 21.78 -14.85
N ALA A 2 7.66 22.80 -14.00
CA ALA A 2 8.31 22.73 -12.68
C ALA A 2 7.68 21.73 -11.68
N THR A 3 6.43 21.29 -11.88
CA THR A 3 5.77 20.37 -10.93
C THR A 3 5.13 19.13 -11.54
N GLN A 4 4.99 19.02 -12.88
CA GLN A 4 4.52 17.87 -13.68
C GLN A 4 3.26 17.09 -13.23
N TRP A 5 2.66 17.40 -12.07
CA TRP A 5 1.52 16.71 -11.44
C TRP A 5 1.68 15.19 -11.28
N GLN A 6 2.92 14.70 -11.15
CA GLN A 6 3.20 13.25 -11.03
C GLN A 6 3.19 12.73 -9.58
N GLY A 7 2.94 13.60 -8.58
CA GLY A 7 2.92 13.20 -7.17
C GLY A 7 1.55 12.67 -6.73
N GLU A 8 1.56 11.78 -5.73
CA GLU A 8 0.35 11.13 -5.20
C GLU A 8 -0.29 11.89 -4.01
N ASN A 9 0.26 13.04 -3.61
CA ASN A 9 -0.27 13.87 -2.53
C ASN A 9 -1.49 14.69 -2.99
N ILE A 10 -2.61 14.02 -3.24
CA ILE A 10 -3.86 14.62 -3.75
C ILE A 10 -4.40 15.69 -2.79
N ASN A 11 -4.31 15.43 -1.47
CA ASN A 11 -4.81 16.32 -0.42
C ASN A 11 -3.90 17.53 -0.18
N ARG A 12 -2.72 17.58 -0.82
CA ARG A 12 -1.71 18.64 -0.67
C ARG A 12 -1.30 18.87 0.79
N PHE A 13 -1.20 17.78 1.55
CA PHE A 13 -0.75 17.84 2.94
C PHE A 13 0.73 18.22 2.99
N CYS A 14 1.07 19.19 3.83
CA CYS A 14 2.44 19.70 4.00
C CYS A 14 2.72 19.83 5.50
N ASP A 15 3.65 19.04 6.02
CA ASP A 15 4.09 19.11 7.41
C ASP A 15 5.58 18.73 7.51
N PRO A 16 6.47 19.62 7.99
CA PRO A 16 7.90 19.34 8.05
C PRO A 16 8.28 18.17 8.96
N ALA A 17 7.50 17.89 10.01
CA ALA A 17 7.76 16.78 10.92
C ALA A 17 7.38 15.45 10.25
N TYR A 18 6.26 15.41 9.52
CA TYR A 18 5.89 14.28 8.68
C TYR A 18 6.97 13.97 7.63
N ASP A 19 7.47 15.00 6.93
CA ASP A 19 8.51 14.84 5.91
C ASP A 19 9.81 14.29 6.51
N ALA A 20 10.24 14.81 7.66
CA ALA A 20 11.43 14.33 8.36
C ALA A 20 11.28 12.86 8.81
N LEU A 21 10.12 12.51 9.35
CA LEU A 21 9.82 11.15 9.79
C LEU A 21 9.71 10.16 8.61
N HIS A 22 9.16 10.60 7.48
CA HIS A 22 9.11 9.83 6.25
C HIS A 22 10.52 9.61 5.66
N LEU A 23 11.40 10.61 5.70
CA LEU A 23 12.81 10.45 5.33
C LEU A 23 13.52 9.43 6.22
N GLN A 24 13.25 9.43 7.53
CA GLN A 24 13.76 8.41 8.44
C GLN A 24 13.25 7.01 8.05
N LEU A 25 11.95 6.86 7.73
CA LEU A 25 11.40 5.57 7.27
C LEU A 25 12.13 5.06 6.02
N ALA A 26 12.42 5.93 5.06
CA ALA A 26 13.12 5.57 3.83
C ALA A 26 14.54 5.02 4.08
N GLN A 27 15.16 5.41 5.19
CA GLN A 27 16.51 4.98 5.59
C GLN A 27 16.52 3.85 6.63
N THR A 28 15.36 3.45 7.14
CA THR A 28 15.24 2.43 8.19
C THR A 28 15.10 1.04 7.60
N ALA A 29 16.01 0.12 7.96
CA ALA A 29 15.97 -1.28 7.50
C ALA A 29 15.22 -2.21 8.46
N ASP A 30 15.30 -1.98 9.78
CA ASP A 30 14.66 -2.86 10.77
C ASP A 30 13.13 -2.84 10.63
N ILE A 31 12.52 -4.03 10.54
CA ILE A 31 11.09 -4.16 10.23
C ILE A 31 10.19 -3.65 11.37
N ASN A 32 10.63 -3.81 12.63
CA ASN A 32 9.85 -3.36 13.77
C ASN A 32 9.86 -1.84 13.86
N GLU A 33 11.02 -1.23 13.62
CA GLU A 33 11.18 0.22 13.59
C GLU A 33 10.44 0.85 12.41
N ARG A 34 10.49 0.23 11.22
CA ARG A 34 9.64 0.64 10.08
C ARG A 34 8.16 0.60 10.45
N GLY A 35 7.72 -0.46 11.13
CA GLY A 35 6.35 -0.59 11.60
C GLY A 35 5.95 0.48 12.62
N ARG A 36 6.86 0.85 13.53
CA ARG A 36 6.65 1.93 14.50
C ARG A 36 6.47 3.28 13.79
N ILE A 37 7.40 3.63 12.90
CA ILE A 37 7.36 4.88 12.13
C ILE A 37 6.11 4.94 11.24
N GLY A 38 5.75 3.84 10.57
CA GLY A 38 4.57 3.79 9.71
C GLY A 38 3.26 4.07 10.45
N ARG A 39 3.13 3.61 11.70
CA ARG A 39 1.98 3.95 12.56
C ARG A 39 1.97 5.42 12.94
N GLU A 40 3.13 5.97 13.32
CA GLU A 40 3.25 7.39 13.69
C GLU A 40 2.92 8.33 12.52
N LEU A 41 3.39 8.01 11.31
CA LEU A 41 2.99 8.73 10.09
C LEU A 41 1.47 8.63 9.84
N ASN A 42 0.88 7.45 10.01
CA ASN A 42 -0.56 7.28 9.88
C ASN A 42 -1.34 8.12 10.91
N ASP A 43 -0.91 8.13 12.16
CA ASP A 43 -1.52 8.90 13.23
C ASP A 43 -1.52 10.40 12.91
N ILE A 44 -0.41 10.94 12.39
CA ILE A 44 -0.35 12.35 11.95
C ILE A 44 -1.46 12.66 10.92
N LEU A 45 -1.64 11.81 9.91
CA LEU A 45 -2.66 12.04 8.87
C LEU A 45 -4.09 11.94 9.40
N VAL A 46 -4.36 10.92 10.23
CA VAL A 46 -5.70 10.66 10.76
C VAL A 46 -6.10 11.70 11.80
N GLN A 47 -5.21 12.07 12.72
CA GLN A 47 -5.50 13.05 13.78
C GLN A 47 -5.63 14.48 13.24
N ASN A 48 -5.02 14.80 12.08
CA ASN A 48 -5.22 16.06 11.38
C ASN A 48 -6.36 16.04 10.36
N PHE A 49 -7.15 14.95 10.32
CA PHE A 49 -8.30 14.78 9.41
C PHE A 49 -7.96 14.94 7.92
N VAL A 50 -6.70 14.68 7.55
CA VAL A 50 -6.25 14.72 6.14
C VAL A 50 -6.91 13.60 5.35
N THR A 51 -7.04 12.43 5.98
CA THR A 51 -7.77 11.28 5.47
C THR A 51 -8.56 10.65 6.60
N VAL A 52 -9.87 10.48 6.40
CA VAL A 52 -10.75 9.79 7.35
C VAL A 52 -11.03 8.38 6.80
N PRO A 53 -10.38 7.33 7.33
CA PRO A 53 -10.64 5.96 6.88
C PRO A 53 -12.06 5.56 7.29
N LEU A 54 -12.84 5.03 6.33
CA LEU A 54 -14.24 4.65 6.57
C LEU A 54 -14.40 3.14 6.71
N VAL A 55 -13.93 2.38 5.71
CA VAL A 55 -14.08 0.93 5.63
C VAL A 55 -12.84 0.32 5.00
N ASP A 56 -12.45 -0.86 5.50
CA ASP A 56 -11.55 -1.74 4.76
C ASP A 56 -12.37 -2.51 3.72
N ARG A 57 -11.95 -2.45 2.45
CA ARG A 57 -12.68 -3.07 1.34
C ARG A 57 -12.11 -4.45 1.08
N GLY A 58 -12.89 -5.49 1.41
CA GLY A 58 -12.55 -6.87 1.08
C GLY A 58 -12.26 -7.03 -0.42
N ARG A 59 -11.19 -7.77 -0.75
CA ARG A 59 -10.80 -8.07 -2.12
C ARG A 59 -11.47 -9.36 -2.60
N VAL A 60 -12.03 -9.32 -3.80
CA VAL A 60 -12.71 -10.47 -4.43
C VAL A 60 -12.05 -10.75 -5.77
N ASP A 61 -11.44 -11.93 -5.89
CA ASP A 61 -10.90 -12.44 -7.14
C ASP A 61 -11.62 -13.73 -7.51
N ALA A 62 -11.82 -13.95 -8.80
CA ALA A 62 -12.43 -15.16 -9.35
C ALA A 62 -11.53 -15.75 -10.43
N HIS A 63 -11.44 -17.09 -10.46
CA HIS A 63 -10.76 -17.83 -11.51
C HIS A 63 -11.66 -18.96 -12.02
N ALA A 64 -11.36 -19.50 -13.20
CA ALA A 64 -12.10 -20.63 -13.75
C ALA A 64 -11.88 -21.90 -12.91
N ASN A 65 -12.93 -22.70 -12.68
CA ASN A 65 -12.81 -23.97 -11.92
C ASN A 65 -11.81 -24.95 -12.53
N SER A 66 -11.51 -24.84 -13.82
CA SER A 66 -10.53 -25.67 -14.54
C SER A 66 -9.11 -25.10 -14.50
N LEU A 67 -8.85 -24.06 -13.71
CA LEU A 67 -7.55 -23.39 -13.55
C LEU A 67 -7.02 -23.58 -12.13
N GLY A 68 -5.91 -24.30 -12.01
CA GLY A 68 -5.23 -24.60 -10.76
C GLY A 68 -3.96 -23.77 -10.58
N GLY A 69 -3.42 -23.79 -9.35
CA GLY A 69 -2.23 -23.04 -8.98
C GLY A 69 -2.47 -21.56 -8.69
N VAL A 70 -3.71 -21.07 -8.71
CA VAL A 70 -4.01 -19.67 -8.40
C VAL A 70 -3.86 -19.41 -6.90
N LEU A 71 -3.01 -18.43 -6.55
CA LEU A 71 -2.81 -17.99 -5.17
C LEU A 71 -3.21 -16.52 -5.02
N LEU A 72 -4.21 -16.25 -4.17
CA LEU A 72 -4.65 -14.89 -3.88
C LEU A 72 -3.54 -14.13 -3.13
N ASN A 73 -3.12 -12.99 -3.67
CA ASN A 73 -2.25 -12.03 -3.01
C ASN A 73 -2.91 -10.65 -3.02
N VAL A 74 -3.22 -10.12 -1.84
CA VAL A 74 -3.89 -8.80 -1.69
C VAL A 74 -2.92 -7.63 -1.77
N TRP A 75 -1.61 -7.88 -1.77
CA TRP A 75 -0.55 -6.88 -1.87
C TRP A 75 -0.01 -6.70 -3.29
N ASP A 76 -0.39 -7.56 -4.23
CA ASP A 76 0.06 -7.54 -5.63
C ASP A 76 -1.13 -7.79 -6.59
N SER A 77 -0.86 -7.86 -7.88
CA SER A 77 -1.77 -8.37 -8.90
C SER A 77 -2.21 -9.80 -8.57
N GLY A 78 -3.47 -10.13 -8.89
CA GLY A 78 -3.94 -11.52 -8.87
C GLY A 78 -3.19 -12.44 -9.84
N LEU A 79 -2.32 -11.89 -10.70
CA LEU A 79 -1.48 -12.62 -11.66
C LEU A 79 -0.03 -12.79 -11.21
N TRP A 80 0.34 -12.41 -9.97
CA TRP A 80 1.72 -12.42 -9.49
C TRP A 80 2.40 -13.80 -9.65
N ASN A 81 1.63 -14.89 -9.55
CA ASN A 81 2.10 -16.26 -9.70
C ASN A 81 1.60 -16.96 -10.97
N ILE A 82 1.31 -16.22 -12.04
CA ILE A 82 0.75 -16.79 -13.28
C ILE A 82 1.62 -17.90 -13.89
N ALA A 83 2.94 -17.89 -13.65
CA ALA A 83 3.86 -18.92 -14.12
C ALA A 83 3.57 -20.32 -13.54
N ASP A 84 2.94 -20.39 -12.36
CA ASP A 84 2.62 -21.64 -11.67
C ASP A 84 1.23 -22.18 -12.04
N TRP A 85 0.50 -21.50 -12.93
CA TRP A 85 -0.88 -21.86 -13.25
C TRP A 85 -0.95 -23.02 -14.24
N TYR A 86 -1.94 -23.90 -14.05
CA TYR A 86 -2.13 -25.07 -14.91
C TYR A 86 -3.61 -25.46 -15.04
N ARG A 87 -3.94 -26.31 -16.02
CA ARG A 87 -5.31 -26.81 -16.24
C ARG A 87 -5.59 -28.04 -15.37
N ILE A 88 -6.73 -28.10 -14.68
CA ILE A 88 -7.10 -29.21 -13.77
C ILE A 88 -8.02 -30.28 -14.41
N GLN A 89 -8.45 -30.10 -15.67
CA GLN A 89 -9.54 -30.82 -16.36
C GLN A 89 -10.93 -30.51 -15.82
#